data_AF-A0A150WJK5-F1
#
_entry.id   AF-A0A150WJK5-F1
#
_cell.length_a   1.000
_cell.length_b   1.000
_cell.length_c   1.000
_cell.angle_alpha   90.00
_cell.angle_beta   90.00
_cell.angle_gamma   90.00
#
_symmetry.space_group_name_H-M   'P 1'
#
loop_
_entity.id
_entity.type
_entity.pdbx_description
1 polymer ?
#
loop_
_entity_poly.entity_id
_entity_poly.type
_entity_poly.pdbx_seq_one_letter_code
_entity_poly.pdbx_strand_id
1 'polypeptide(L)'
;MGVGFLHGVLPEGLSRTYIQTPTQIQVLTTDEILFPADVRMKIESELHVRFSVVVTRDWDSILAHVVSSPGVDLLFLPSFWARTLGSQHLLADVSSLKSRVASDFIGDSAKGDFQFLPFYWMKTSIVGPLNEPFDQFLQNKKENVLFLLADEDLILRHFQIWKEQGIFESISQKKILTLQLDQILTEDARLGAVEGPLLQEPAKSGPHRALLNALLIWGAAIPASSSQKALALDVLDLLTSVEYQQRDLLKTPFNSALSAVNANQIPLQRRAEAVRNLQLKDTIILERKNKDAKTQLRNDFNFIL
;
A
#
# COMPACT_ATOMS: atom_id res chain seq x y z
N MET A 1 4.90 -23.00 -64.94
CA MET A 1 4.81 -22.55 -63.53
C MET A 1 3.89 -21.34 -63.50
N GLY A 2 3.07 -21.16 -62.47
CA GLY A 2 2.26 -19.95 -62.28
C GLY A 2 0.75 -20.14 -62.42
N VAL A 3 0.10 -20.27 -61.27
CA VAL A 3 -1.37 -20.21 -61.08
C VAL A 3 -1.60 -19.33 -59.84
N GLY A 4 -2.56 -18.40 -59.80
CA GLY A 4 -3.50 -17.99 -60.84
C GLY A 4 -4.88 -17.70 -60.24
N PHE A 5 -5.62 -16.75 -60.84
CA PHE A 5 -6.93 -16.25 -60.35
C PHE A 5 -6.86 -15.52 -58.98
N LEU A 6 -7.80 -14.63 -58.60
CA LEU A 6 -9.12 -14.26 -59.13
C LEU A 6 -9.41 -12.77 -58.82
N HIS A 7 -10.25 -12.11 -59.63
CA HIS A 7 -11.01 -10.94 -59.15
C HIS A 7 -12.08 -11.43 -58.16
N GLY A 8 -12.19 -10.81 -56.98
CA GLY A 8 -13.13 -11.25 -55.95
C GLY A 8 -13.61 -10.10 -55.08
N VAL A 9 -14.93 -9.88 -55.13
CA VAL A 9 -15.77 -9.06 -54.25
C VAL A 9 -15.21 -8.94 -52.82
N LEU A 10 -14.96 -7.70 -52.36
CA LEU A 10 -14.90 -7.42 -50.93
C LEU A 10 -16.26 -7.77 -50.32
N PRO A 11 -16.35 -8.63 -49.28
CA PRO A 11 -17.62 -8.93 -48.67
C PRO A 11 -18.21 -7.65 -48.06
N GLU A 12 -19.41 -7.29 -48.53
CA GLU A 12 -20.26 -6.28 -47.89
C GLU A 12 -20.54 -6.74 -46.45
N GLY A 13 -19.86 -6.12 -45.48
CA GLY A 13 -19.91 -6.54 -44.08
C GLY A 13 -18.72 -6.10 -43.24
N LEU A 14 -17.53 -5.88 -43.83
CA LEU A 14 -16.39 -5.28 -43.13
C LEU A 14 -16.52 -3.75 -43.06
N SER A 15 -17.46 -3.31 -42.21
CA SER A 15 -17.61 -1.91 -41.82
C SER A 15 -16.30 -1.37 -41.22
N ARG A 16 -15.79 -0.30 -41.82
CA ARG A 16 -14.62 0.46 -41.32
C ARG A 16 -14.99 1.28 -40.09
N THR A 17 -15.21 0.64 -38.94
CA THR A 17 -15.15 1.30 -37.61
C THR A 17 -15.06 0.27 -36.48
N TYR A 18 -13.85 -0.11 -36.11
CA TYR A 18 -13.51 -0.49 -34.74
C TYR A 18 -12.29 0.33 -34.30
N ILE A 19 -12.52 1.63 -34.08
CA ILE A 19 -11.81 2.31 -33.01
C ILE A 19 -12.41 1.69 -31.74
N GLN A 20 -11.76 0.68 -31.18
CA GLN A 20 -12.12 0.21 -29.84
C GLN A 20 -11.88 1.36 -28.89
N THR A 21 -12.96 1.97 -28.40
CA THR A 21 -12.88 3.00 -27.37
C THR A 21 -12.22 2.37 -26.14
N PRO A 22 -11.08 2.90 -25.66
CA PRO A 22 -10.32 2.24 -24.60
C PRO A 22 -11.15 2.11 -23.34
N THR A 23 -11.01 0.97 -22.65
CA THR A 23 -11.82 0.67 -21.46
C THR A 23 -11.47 1.66 -20.35
N GLN A 24 -12.45 2.45 -19.92
CA GLN A 24 -12.29 3.33 -18.76
C GLN A 24 -12.31 2.50 -17.47
N ILE A 25 -11.28 2.68 -16.65
CA ILE A 25 -11.12 2.06 -15.32
C ILE A 25 -10.99 3.18 -14.29
N GLN A 26 -11.89 3.21 -13.31
CA GLN A 26 -11.83 4.14 -12.18
C GLN A 26 -11.02 3.53 -11.03
N VAL A 27 -9.94 4.20 -10.65
CA VAL A 27 -9.03 3.78 -9.60
C VAL A 27 -9.07 4.78 -8.45
N LEU A 28 -9.25 4.27 -7.23
CA LEU A 28 -9.14 5.05 -5.99
C LEU A 28 -7.92 4.56 -5.22
N THR A 29 -6.98 5.45 -4.88
CA THR A 29 -5.76 5.09 -4.14
C THR A 29 -5.59 5.91 -2.87
N THR A 30 -5.02 5.31 -1.81
CA THR A 30 -4.60 6.05 -0.61
C THR A 30 -3.33 6.85 -0.81
N ASP A 31 -2.51 6.52 -1.81
CA ASP A 31 -1.26 7.24 -2.08
C ASP A 31 -0.88 7.15 -3.57
N GLU A 32 -0.24 8.20 -4.10
CA GLU A 32 0.24 8.25 -5.47
C GLU A 32 1.41 7.27 -5.68
N ILE A 33 2.26 7.03 -4.67
CA ILE A 33 3.38 6.08 -4.78
C ILE A 33 2.92 4.63 -4.99
N LEU A 34 1.67 4.29 -4.63
CA LEU A 34 1.10 2.95 -4.85
C LEU A 34 0.68 2.72 -6.32
N PHE A 35 0.46 3.79 -7.08
CA PHE A 35 0.04 3.71 -8.49
C PHE A 35 0.55 4.91 -9.31
N PRO A 36 1.89 5.09 -9.42
CA PRO A 36 2.48 6.32 -9.94
C PRO A 36 2.24 6.51 -11.44
N ALA A 37 2.22 7.76 -11.90
CA ALA A 37 1.93 8.14 -13.28
C ALA A 37 2.70 7.35 -14.36
N ASP A 38 3.95 6.98 -14.12
CA ASP A 38 4.74 6.23 -15.10
C ASP A 38 4.36 4.74 -15.17
N VAL A 39 3.88 4.13 -14.09
CA VAL A 39 3.23 2.80 -14.10
C VAL A 39 1.91 2.91 -14.85
N ARG A 40 1.10 3.92 -14.52
CA ARG A 40 -0.22 4.17 -15.14
C ARG A 40 -0.13 4.25 -16.67
N MET A 41 0.74 5.12 -17.21
CA MET A 41 0.89 5.31 -18.66
C MET A 41 1.26 4.02 -19.41
N LYS A 42 2.05 3.12 -18.80
CA LYS A 42 2.45 1.86 -19.42
C LYS A 42 1.30 0.87 -19.45
N ILE A 43 0.57 0.73 -18.34
CA ILE A 43 -0.62 -0.13 -18.26
C ILE A 43 -1.73 0.37 -19.19
N GLU A 44 -1.93 1.69 -19.34
CA GLU A 44 -2.83 2.25 -20.37
C GLU A 44 -2.45 1.78 -21.79
N SER A 45 -1.15 1.77 -22.10
CA SER A 45 -0.63 1.34 -23.40
C SER A 45 -0.74 -0.18 -23.61
N GLU A 46 -0.44 -0.99 -22.60
CA GLU A 46 -0.40 -2.45 -22.67
C GLU A 46 -1.79 -3.07 -22.66
N LEU A 47 -2.67 -2.63 -21.75
CA LEU A 47 -4.03 -3.18 -21.58
C LEU A 47 -5.11 -2.44 -22.37
N HIS A 48 -4.73 -1.41 -23.15
CA HIS A 48 -5.64 -0.57 -23.94
C HIS A 48 -6.77 0.09 -23.11
N VAL A 49 -6.40 0.54 -21.91
CA VAL A 49 -7.29 1.17 -20.91
C VAL A 49 -7.04 2.67 -20.77
N ARG A 50 -7.96 3.37 -20.11
CA ARG A 50 -7.76 4.74 -19.62
C ARG A 50 -8.14 4.86 -18.15
N PHE A 51 -7.26 5.45 -17.35
CA PHE A 51 -7.48 5.61 -15.93
C PHE A 51 -8.15 6.95 -15.59
N SER A 52 -9.14 6.89 -14.72
CA SER A 52 -9.53 8.01 -13.86
C SER A 52 -9.01 7.68 -12.47
N VAL A 53 -8.08 8.48 -11.93
CA VAL A 53 -7.45 8.20 -10.63
C VAL A 53 -7.82 9.27 -9.62
N VAL A 54 -8.32 8.83 -8.47
CA VAL A 54 -8.63 9.66 -7.30
C VAL A 54 -7.71 9.26 -6.16
N VAL A 55 -6.97 10.22 -5.61
CA VAL A 55 -6.11 10.00 -4.43
C VAL A 55 -6.83 10.54 -3.19
N THR A 56 -7.06 9.71 -2.18
CA THR A 56 -7.63 10.15 -0.90
C THR A 56 -7.20 9.26 0.28
N ARG A 57 -6.83 9.90 1.40
CA ARG A 57 -6.55 9.24 2.69
C ARG A 57 -7.70 9.40 3.69
N ASP A 58 -8.87 9.83 3.22
CA ASP A 58 -10.04 10.01 4.07
C ASP A 58 -10.97 8.77 4.01
N TRP A 59 -11.20 8.16 5.18
CA TRP A 59 -11.99 6.93 5.29
C TRP A 59 -13.43 7.09 4.80
N ASP A 60 -14.10 8.19 5.13
CA ASP A 60 -15.49 8.41 4.74
C ASP A 60 -15.63 8.62 3.22
N SER A 61 -14.64 9.29 2.61
CA SER A 61 -14.51 9.40 1.15
C SER A 61 -14.33 8.02 0.50
N ILE A 62 -13.46 7.15 1.02
CA ILE A 62 -13.28 5.79 0.49
C ILE A 62 -14.57 4.98 0.64
N LEU A 63 -15.22 5.03 1.81
CA LEU A 63 -16.47 4.32 2.04
C LEU A 63 -17.57 4.78 1.07
N ALA A 64 -17.69 6.09 0.81
CA ALA A 64 -18.65 6.64 -0.14
C ALA A 64 -18.43 6.13 -1.58
N HIS A 65 -17.18 6.09 -2.06
CA HIS A 65 -16.83 5.54 -3.38
C HIS A 65 -16.98 4.02 -3.50
N VAL A 66 -16.95 3.31 -2.36
CA VAL A 66 -17.19 1.86 -2.30
C VAL A 66 -18.69 1.53 -2.30
N VAL A 67 -19.55 2.37 -1.71
CA VAL A 67 -21.01 2.13 -1.69
C VAL A 67 -21.78 2.81 -2.83
N SER A 68 -21.14 3.69 -3.61
CA SER A 68 -21.78 4.33 -4.77
C SER A 68 -22.17 3.30 -5.85
N SER A 69 -23.14 3.64 -6.70
CA SER A 69 -23.54 2.83 -7.84
C SER A 69 -23.57 3.67 -9.13
N PRO A 70 -22.75 3.37 -10.15
CA PRO A 70 -21.68 2.36 -10.12
C PRO A 70 -20.60 2.71 -9.08
N GLY A 71 -20.01 1.68 -8.47
CA GLY A 71 -18.81 1.82 -7.63
C GLY A 71 -17.56 2.07 -8.49
N VAL A 72 -16.46 2.50 -7.86
CA VAL A 72 -15.16 2.53 -8.54
C VAL A 72 -14.73 1.12 -8.97
N ASP A 73 -13.85 1.00 -9.97
CA ASP A 73 -13.44 -0.30 -10.52
C ASP A 73 -12.33 -0.95 -9.68
N LEU A 74 -11.41 -0.16 -9.10
CA LEU A 74 -10.28 -0.66 -8.32
C LEU A 74 -9.93 0.25 -7.13
N LEU A 75 -9.58 -0.37 -6.00
CA LEU A 75 -9.06 0.29 -4.79
C LEU A 75 -7.59 -0.10 -4.57
N PHE A 76 -6.70 0.86 -4.34
CA PHE A 76 -5.35 0.65 -3.80
C PHE A 76 -5.25 1.21 -2.39
N LEU A 77 -5.23 0.32 -1.38
CA LEU A 77 -5.38 0.73 0.02
C LEU A 77 -4.64 -0.22 1.01
N PRO A 78 -4.46 0.20 2.28
CA PRO A 78 -3.91 -0.66 3.33
C PRO A 78 -4.80 -1.87 3.62
N SER A 79 -4.18 -3.00 3.94
CA SER A 79 -4.86 -4.28 4.20
C SER A 79 -5.91 -4.19 5.31
N PHE A 80 -5.70 -3.36 6.33
CA PHE A 80 -6.64 -3.19 7.45
C PHE A 80 -7.89 -2.38 7.07
N TRP A 81 -7.80 -1.51 6.05
CA TRP A 81 -8.96 -0.87 5.42
C TRP A 81 -9.75 -1.92 4.62
N ALA A 82 -9.04 -2.74 3.83
CA ALA A 82 -9.64 -3.84 3.07
C ALA A 82 -10.39 -4.84 3.97
N ARG A 83 -9.76 -5.30 5.05
CA ARG A 83 -10.37 -6.18 6.07
C ARG A 83 -11.63 -5.56 6.66
N THR A 84 -11.66 -4.24 6.84
CA THR A 84 -12.83 -3.53 7.38
C THR A 84 -13.97 -3.48 6.37
N LEU A 85 -13.70 -3.18 5.10
CA LEU A 85 -14.69 -3.19 4.02
C LEU A 85 -15.21 -4.61 3.73
N GLY A 86 -14.32 -5.61 3.71
CA GLY A 86 -14.66 -7.01 3.54
C GLY A 86 -15.56 -7.55 4.66
N SER A 87 -15.29 -7.16 5.91
CA SER A 87 -16.17 -7.50 7.06
C SER A 87 -17.56 -6.86 7.01
N GLN A 88 -17.80 -5.92 6.09
CA GLN A 88 -19.10 -5.32 5.78
C GLN A 88 -19.69 -5.85 4.46
N HIS A 89 -19.08 -6.90 3.85
CA HIS A 89 -19.45 -7.48 2.55
C HIS A 89 -19.44 -6.47 1.39
N LEU A 90 -18.58 -5.44 1.47
CA LEU A 90 -18.48 -4.37 0.47
C LEU A 90 -17.45 -4.65 -0.64
N LEU A 91 -16.76 -5.80 -0.61
CA LEU A 91 -15.71 -6.18 -1.56
C LEU A 91 -16.09 -7.45 -2.31
N ALA A 92 -15.70 -7.51 -3.59
CA ALA A 92 -15.81 -8.71 -4.42
C ALA A 92 -14.72 -9.74 -4.04
N ASP A 93 -14.97 -11.01 -4.35
CA ASP A 93 -13.97 -12.07 -4.21
C ASP A 93 -12.94 -12.01 -5.36
N VAL A 94 -11.66 -12.11 -5.01
CA VAL A 94 -10.53 -12.19 -5.96
C VAL A 94 -9.73 -13.49 -5.77
N SER A 95 -10.36 -14.55 -5.27
CA SER A 95 -9.76 -15.88 -5.04
C SER A 95 -9.09 -16.49 -6.28
N SER A 96 -9.51 -16.12 -7.50
CA SER A 96 -8.86 -16.53 -8.76
C SER A 96 -7.37 -16.15 -8.83
N LEU A 97 -6.97 -15.04 -8.18
CA LEU A 97 -5.60 -14.50 -8.21
C LEU A 97 -4.75 -14.93 -7.01
N LYS A 98 -5.32 -15.71 -6.08
CA LYS A 98 -4.68 -16.16 -4.82
C LYS A 98 -3.33 -16.89 -5.02
N SER A 99 -3.15 -17.59 -6.14
CA SER A 99 -1.91 -18.30 -6.50
C SER A 99 -0.73 -17.38 -6.86
N ARG A 100 -0.98 -16.09 -7.10
CA ARG A 100 0.01 -15.08 -7.52
C ARG A 100 0.69 -14.39 -6.33
N VAL A 101 0.21 -14.67 -5.13
CA VAL A 101 0.67 -14.12 -3.85
C VAL A 101 1.43 -15.20 -3.08
N ALA A 102 2.46 -14.84 -2.33
CA ALA A 102 3.15 -15.79 -1.45
C ALA A 102 2.25 -16.22 -0.28
N SER A 103 2.37 -17.49 0.14
CA SER A 103 1.48 -18.12 1.14
C SER A 103 1.33 -17.34 2.44
N ASP A 104 2.38 -16.64 2.86
CA ASP A 104 2.45 -15.86 4.09
C ASP A 104 1.48 -14.67 4.13
N PHE A 105 1.04 -14.20 2.96
CA PHE A 105 0.11 -13.07 2.82
C PHE A 105 -1.34 -13.51 2.53
N ILE A 106 -1.58 -14.82 2.36
CA ILE A 106 -2.91 -15.39 2.05
C ILE A 106 -3.75 -15.58 3.32
N GLY A 107 -3.11 -15.77 4.47
CA GLY A 107 -3.74 -16.08 5.76
C GLY A 107 -4.47 -17.43 5.77
N ASP A 108 -5.11 -17.77 6.89
CA ASP A 108 -5.87 -19.02 7.09
C ASP A 108 -7.20 -19.08 6.29
N SER A 109 -7.33 -18.28 5.22
CA SER A 109 -8.47 -18.21 4.31
C SER A 109 -8.61 -19.44 3.40
N ALA A 110 -8.34 -20.65 3.92
CA ALA A 110 -8.44 -21.90 3.15
C ALA A 110 -9.88 -22.28 2.77
N LYS A 111 -10.89 -21.56 3.30
CA LYS A 111 -12.33 -21.87 3.15
C LYS A 111 -13.25 -20.64 3.02
N GLY A 112 -12.73 -19.45 2.74
CA GLY A 112 -13.54 -18.22 2.66
C GLY A 112 -13.01 -17.23 1.62
N ASP A 113 -13.86 -16.27 1.28
CA ASP A 113 -13.62 -15.25 0.25
C ASP A 113 -12.28 -14.53 0.44
N PHE A 114 -11.50 -14.43 -0.63
CA PHE A 114 -10.22 -13.74 -0.66
C PHE A 114 -10.44 -12.37 -1.32
N GLN A 115 -10.83 -11.39 -0.51
CA GLN A 115 -11.33 -10.08 -0.97
C GLN A 115 -10.26 -8.98 -1.12
N PHE A 116 -8.98 -9.32 -0.92
CA PHE A 116 -7.86 -8.38 -0.97
C PHE A 116 -6.61 -9.05 -1.51
N LEU A 117 -5.97 -8.41 -2.48
CA LEU A 117 -4.79 -8.92 -3.19
C LEU A 117 -3.55 -8.10 -2.79
N PRO A 118 -2.72 -8.56 -1.83
CA PRO A 118 -1.56 -7.82 -1.35
C PRO A 118 -0.45 -7.77 -2.39
N PHE A 119 0.09 -6.56 -2.62
CA PHE A 119 1.17 -6.29 -3.58
C PHE A 119 2.47 -5.88 -2.90
N TYR A 120 2.35 -5.01 -1.91
CA TYR A 120 3.47 -4.34 -1.27
C TYR A 120 3.40 -4.49 0.24
N TRP A 121 4.56 -4.65 0.87
CA TRP A 121 4.67 -4.59 2.32
C TRP A 121 5.91 -3.79 2.74
N MET A 122 5.86 -3.20 3.93
CA MET A 122 6.99 -2.51 4.54
C MET A 122 6.93 -2.74 6.05
N LYS A 123 8.06 -3.13 6.64
CA LYS A 123 8.25 -3.00 8.08
C LYS A 123 8.87 -1.62 8.34
N THR A 124 8.23 -0.78 9.14
CA THR A 124 8.75 0.54 9.52
C THR A 124 9.46 0.48 10.87
N SER A 125 10.25 1.50 11.17
CA SER A 125 10.85 1.74 12.49
C SER A 125 11.07 3.24 12.66
N ILE A 126 10.96 3.73 13.90
CA ILE A 126 11.27 5.13 14.23
C ILE A 126 12.76 5.23 14.61
N VAL A 127 13.52 5.98 13.82
CA VAL A 127 14.97 6.16 13.96
C VAL A 127 15.27 7.59 14.39
N GLY A 128 16.02 7.76 15.47
CA GLY A 128 16.48 9.07 15.96
C GLY A 128 17.68 9.62 15.16
N PRO A 129 17.94 10.94 15.21
CA PRO A 129 18.97 11.57 14.38
C PRO A 129 20.42 11.36 14.90
N LEU A 130 20.62 10.76 16.07
CA LEU A 130 21.92 10.65 16.75
C LEU A 130 22.08 9.33 17.50
N ASN A 131 23.31 9.09 18.00
CA ASN A 131 23.67 7.92 18.80
C ASN A 131 23.10 7.93 20.24
N GLU A 132 21.83 8.28 20.43
CA GLU A 132 21.14 8.32 21.73
C GLU A 132 19.92 7.39 21.79
N PRO A 133 19.55 6.86 22.98
CA PRO A 133 18.27 6.20 23.23
C PRO A 133 17.06 7.09 22.94
N PHE A 134 15.99 6.48 22.43
CA PHE A 134 14.78 7.21 21.99
C PHE A 134 14.06 7.94 23.13
N ASP A 135 14.08 7.38 24.34
CA ASP A 135 13.56 8.03 25.55
C ASP A 135 14.34 9.31 25.93
N GLN A 136 15.64 9.37 25.61
CA GLN A 136 16.48 10.57 25.78
C GLN A 136 16.17 11.60 24.67
N PHE A 137 16.04 11.15 23.43
CA PHE A 137 15.61 11.98 22.31
C PHE A 137 14.28 12.71 22.58
N LEU A 138 13.25 12.02 23.10
CA LEU A 138 11.95 12.64 23.41
C LEU A 138 12.04 13.79 24.44
N GLN A 139 13.00 13.68 25.37
CA GLN A 139 13.27 14.70 26.40
C GLN A 139 14.02 15.93 25.83
N ASN A 140 14.67 15.81 24.66
CA ASN A 140 15.43 16.88 24.03
C ASN A 140 14.53 17.94 23.36
N LYS A 141 14.18 18.99 24.13
CA LYS A 141 13.34 20.13 23.73
C LYS A 141 13.77 20.92 22.48
N LYS A 142 14.95 20.66 21.91
CA LYS A 142 15.44 21.35 20.70
C LYS A 142 15.30 20.52 19.43
N GLU A 143 15.24 19.19 19.57
CA GLU A 143 15.39 18.24 18.45
C GLU A 143 14.24 17.22 18.39
N ASN A 144 13.32 17.21 19.37
CA ASN A 144 12.19 16.28 19.50
C ASN A 144 11.03 16.46 18.48
N VAL A 145 11.36 16.78 17.23
CA VAL A 145 10.39 16.70 16.12
C VAL A 145 10.23 15.23 15.73
N LEU A 146 8.99 14.75 15.70
CA LEU A 146 8.65 13.40 15.26
C LEU A 146 8.02 13.46 13.87
N PHE A 147 8.55 12.69 12.93
CA PHE A 147 8.01 12.56 11.58
C PHE A 147 7.42 11.16 11.43
N LEU A 148 6.10 11.02 11.63
CA LEU A 148 5.38 9.75 11.61
C LEU A 148 4.64 9.58 10.29
N LEU A 149 4.37 8.34 9.86
CA LEU A 149 3.57 8.14 8.64
C LEU A 149 2.15 8.68 8.80
N ALA A 150 1.61 9.26 7.73
CA ALA A 150 0.31 9.93 7.68
C ALA A 150 -0.89 8.95 7.67
N ASP A 151 -0.96 8.10 8.69
CA ASP A 151 -2.03 7.13 8.93
C ASP A 151 -2.53 7.26 10.38
N GLU A 152 -3.81 7.60 10.54
CA GLU A 152 -4.39 7.96 11.83
C GLU A 152 -4.48 6.79 12.82
N ASP A 153 -4.69 5.57 12.33
CA ASP A 153 -4.75 4.35 13.15
C ASP A 153 -3.35 4.01 13.66
N LEU A 154 -2.34 4.13 12.79
CA LEU A 154 -0.95 3.92 13.14
C LEU A 154 -0.45 4.96 14.16
N ILE A 155 -0.71 6.24 13.95
CA ILE A 155 -0.34 7.32 14.89
C ILE A 155 -1.03 7.10 16.24
N LEU A 156 -2.32 6.73 16.24
CA LEU A 156 -3.04 6.41 17.47
C LEU A 156 -2.41 5.23 18.21
N ARG A 157 -2.02 4.15 17.51
CA ARG A 157 -1.34 3.01 18.13
C ARG A 157 0.01 3.39 18.71
N HIS A 158 0.81 4.20 18.02
CA HIS A 158 2.06 4.74 18.58
C HIS A 158 1.81 5.48 19.90
N PHE A 159 0.82 6.37 19.95
CA PHE A 159 0.54 7.16 21.16
C PHE A 159 0.00 6.31 22.31
N GLN A 160 -0.86 5.33 22.03
CA GLN A 160 -1.36 4.38 23.02
C GLN A 160 -0.20 3.60 23.66
N ILE A 161 0.69 3.03 22.86
CA ILE A 161 1.81 2.23 23.38
C ILE A 161 2.83 3.11 24.11
N TRP A 162 3.14 4.32 23.62
CA TRP A 162 3.98 5.27 24.36
C TRP A 162 3.39 5.67 25.71
N LYS A 163 2.06 5.75 25.82
CA LYS A 163 1.36 6.05 27.08
C LYS A 163 1.41 4.86 28.04
N GLU A 164 1.20 3.64 27.54
CA GLU A 164 1.37 2.39 28.31
C GLU A 164 2.81 2.19 28.81
N GLN A 165 3.80 2.60 28.02
CA GLN A 165 5.23 2.58 28.38
C GLN A 165 5.65 3.75 29.31
N GLY A 166 4.76 4.70 29.61
CA GLY A 166 5.07 5.89 30.42
C GLY A 166 5.95 6.95 29.73
N ILE A 167 6.45 6.70 28.50
CA ILE A 167 7.33 7.62 27.78
C ILE A 167 6.59 8.76 27.06
N PHE A 168 5.26 8.65 26.89
CA PHE A 168 4.45 9.70 26.26
C PHE A 168 4.46 11.03 27.03
N GLU A 169 4.61 10.98 28.35
CA GLU A 169 4.71 12.18 29.20
C GLU A 169 6.05 12.91 29.01
N SER A 170 7.09 12.22 28.54
CA SER A 170 8.39 12.79 28.21
C SER A 170 8.41 13.61 26.91
N ILE A 171 7.35 13.54 26.08
CA ILE A 171 7.25 14.26 24.81
C ILE A 171 6.98 15.76 25.06
N SER A 172 8.05 16.48 25.36
CA SER A 172 8.01 17.83 25.91
C SER A 172 7.66 18.95 24.91
N GLN A 173 7.81 18.72 23.61
CA GLN A 173 7.15 19.47 22.54
C GLN A 173 6.64 18.49 21.49
N LYS A 174 5.31 18.35 21.38
CA LYS A 174 4.66 17.49 20.38
C LYS A 174 4.64 18.17 19.00
N LYS A 175 5.80 18.51 18.43
CA LYS A 175 5.87 18.85 17.00
C LYS A 175 5.91 17.56 16.19
N ILE A 176 4.73 16.97 16.03
CA ILE A 176 4.52 15.75 15.25
C ILE A 176 4.09 16.18 13.85
N LEU A 177 4.87 15.79 12.86
CA LEU A 177 4.66 16.06 11.44
C LEU A 177 4.32 14.74 10.74
N THR A 178 3.29 14.75 9.91
CA THR A 178 2.84 13.57 9.19
C THR A 178 3.51 13.47 7.83
N LEU A 179 4.08 12.30 7.54
CA LEU A 179 4.77 12.00 6.30
C LEU A 179 3.86 11.22 5.35
N GLN A 180 3.74 11.73 4.13
CA GLN A 180 3.16 10.98 3.02
C GLN A 180 4.16 9.91 2.54
N LEU A 181 3.70 8.81 1.93
CA LEU A 181 4.59 7.68 1.62
C LEU A 181 5.62 8.03 0.53
N ASP A 182 5.28 8.96 -0.37
CA ASP A 182 6.18 9.53 -1.38
C ASP A 182 7.34 10.32 -0.74
N GLN A 183 7.10 10.99 0.39
CA GLN A 183 8.09 11.78 1.13
C GLN A 183 9.08 10.95 1.96
N ILE A 184 8.91 9.62 2.02
CA ILE A 184 9.85 8.70 2.68
C ILE A 184 11.16 8.61 1.88
N LEU A 185 11.06 8.67 0.54
CA LEU A 185 12.21 8.52 -0.36
C LEU A 185 13.02 9.81 -0.54
N THR A 186 12.40 10.96 -0.32
CA THR A 186 13.13 12.22 -0.24
C THR A 186 13.85 12.24 1.11
N GLU A 187 15.15 11.92 1.09
CA GLU A 187 16.09 12.02 2.21
C GLU A 187 16.26 13.49 2.64
N ASP A 188 15.20 14.04 3.20
CA ASP A 188 15.15 15.37 3.78
C ASP A 188 15.97 15.33 5.08
N ALA A 189 16.98 16.18 5.19
CA ALA A 189 17.97 16.22 6.28
C ALA A 189 17.34 16.78 7.57
N ARG A 190 16.34 16.06 8.07
CA ARG A 190 15.43 16.46 9.14
C ARG A 190 16.11 16.29 10.50
N LEU A 191 16.21 17.40 11.22
CA LEU A 191 16.53 17.42 12.65
C LEU A 191 15.32 16.86 13.42
N GLY A 192 15.29 15.53 13.61
CA GLY A 192 14.23 14.84 14.35
C GLY A 192 14.26 13.33 14.12
N ALA A 193 13.36 12.61 14.78
CA ALA A 193 13.22 11.16 14.59
C ALA A 193 12.16 10.87 13.53
N VAL A 194 12.47 9.94 12.62
CA VAL A 194 11.69 9.66 11.42
C VAL A 194 11.21 8.21 11.42
N GLU A 195 9.92 8.00 11.17
CA GLU A 195 9.37 6.70 10.83
C GLU A 195 9.66 6.39 9.36
N GLY A 196 10.40 5.30 9.11
CA GLY A 196 10.82 4.91 7.76
C GLY A 196 11.08 3.42 7.60
N PRO A 197 11.41 2.95 6.38
CA PRO A 197 11.60 1.54 6.06
C PRO A 197 12.77 0.92 6.85
N LEU A 198 12.50 -0.24 7.45
CA LEU A 198 13.50 -1.06 8.11
C LEU A 198 14.29 -1.87 7.07
N LEU A 199 15.29 -1.25 6.43
CA LEU A 199 16.09 -1.88 5.38
C LEU A 199 16.95 -3.07 5.84
N GLN A 200 17.28 -3.12 7.13
CA GLN A 200 17.99 -4.21 7.81
C GLN A 200 17.50 -4.36 9.26
N GLU A 201 17.27 -5.59 9.71
CA GLU A 201 17.04 -5.89 11.13
C GLU A 201 18.28 -5.44 11.93
N PRO A 202 18.10 -4.65 13.01
CA PRO A 202 19.24 -4.16 13.78
C PRO A 202 19.94 -5.32 14.49
N ALA A 203 21.26 -5.20 14.66
CA ALA A 203 21.93 -5.97 15.70
C ALA A 203 21.22 -5.70 17.05
N LYS A 204 21.06 -6.74 17.88
CA LYS A 204 20.23 -6.76 19.11
C LYS A 204 20.62 -5.73 20.21
N SER A 205 21.56 -4.85 19.92
CA SER A 205 22.25 -3.94 20.84
C SER A 205 22.49 -2.54 20.23
N GLY A 206 21.72 -2.14 19.22
CA GLY A 206 21.74 -0.77 18.67
C GLY A 206 21.00 0.22 19.58
N PRO A 207 21.66 1.22 20.22
CA PRO A 207 21.02 2.07 21.22
C PRO A 207 20.07 3.16 20.67
N HIS A 208 19.70 3.15 19.39
CA HIS A 208 19.26 4.37 18.66
C HIS A 208 17.87 4.30 18.02
N ARG A 209 17.02 3.37 18.48
CA ARG A 209 15.67 3.16 17.92
C ARG A 209 14.62 3.07 19.01
N ALA A 210 13.47 3.69 18.76
CA ALA A 210 12.25 3.22 19.39
C ALA A 210 12.00 1.81 18.85
N LEU A 211 11.92 0.79 19.71
CA LEU A 211 11.49 -0.55 19.28
C LEU A 211 9.96 -0.61 19.12
N LEU A 212 9.43 0.36 18.38
CA LEU A 212 8.10 0.40 17.83
C LEU A 212 8.27 0.33 16.33
N ASN A 213 8.11 -0.89 15.82
CA ASN A 213 8.02 -1.14 14.40
C ASN A 213 6.53 -1.19 14.02
N ALA A 214 6.17 -0.95 12.76
CA ALA A 214 4.87 -1.35 12.24
C ALA A 214 5.04 -2.24 11.00
N LEU A 215 4.14 -3.20 10.81
CA LEU A 215 4.07 -3.96 9.56
C LEU A 215 2.87 -3.46 8.76
N LEU A 216 3.17 -2.78 7.66
CA LEU A 216 2.19 -2.19 6.76
C LEU A 216 2.16 -2.99 5.47
N ILE A 217 0.95 -3.27 4.98
CA ILE A 217 0.69 -4.06 3.77
C ILE A 217 -0.33 -3.30 2.92
N TRP A 218 -0.02 -3.07 1.66
CA TRP A 218 -0.90 -2.46 0.66
C TRP A 218 -1.14 -3.42 -0.49
N GLY A 219 -2.25 -3.21 -1.17
CA GLY A 219 -2.69 -4.06 -2.25
C GLY A 219 -3.98 -3.56 -2.86
N ALA A 220 -4.56 -4.42 -3.67
CA ALA A 220 -5.76 -4.14 -4.42
C ALA A 220 -7.01 -4.76 -3.78
N ALA A 221 -8.14 -4.06 -3.91
CA ALA A 221 -9.47 -4.62 -3.67
C ALA A 221 -10.46 -4.08 -4.72
N ILE A 222 -11.53 -4.83 -4.98
CA ILE A 222 -12.58 -4.46 -5.93
C ILE A 222 -13.89 -4.28 -5.15
N PRO A 223 -14.60 -3.15 -5.25
CA PRO A 223 -15.90 -2.96 -4.61
C PRO A 223 -16.94 -3.97 -5.13
N ALA A 224 -17.79 -4.50 -4.26
CA ALA A 224 -18.90 -5.36 -4.66
C ALA A 224 -19.96 -4.62 -5.52
N SER A 225 -20.03 -3.30 -5.38
CA SER A 225 -20.83 -2.34 -6.18
C SER A 225 -20.23 -2.01 -7.55
N SER A 226 -19.00 -2.46 -7.81
CA SER A 226 -18.33 -2.27 -9.09
C SER A 226 -19.04 -3.05 -10.20
N SER A 227 -18.93 -2.57 -11.43
CA SER A 227 -19.24 -3.38 -12.62
C SER A 227 -18.20 -4.48 -12.91
N GLN A 228 -17.18 -4.63 -12.05
CA GLN A 228 -16.15 -5.68 -12.03
C GLN A 228 -15.54 -5.94 -13.41
N LYS A 229 -15.08 -4.89 -14.10
CA LYS A 229 -14.77 -4.96 -15.54
C LYS A 229 -13.64 -5.94 -15.85
N ALA A 230 -14.05 -7.16 -16.21
CA ALA A 230 -13.26 -8.40 -16.23
C ALA A 230 -12.30 -8.50 -15.03
N LEU A 231 -12.87 -8.41 -13.82
CA LEU A 231 -12.17 -8.37 -12.52
C LEU A 231 -11.06 -7.31 -12.45
N ALA A 232 -11.41 -6.10 -12.89
CA ALA A 232 -10.51 -4.96 -13.10
C ALA A 232 -9.26 -5.36 -13.93
N LEU A 233 -9.56 -6.04 -15.05
CA LEU A 233 -8.65 -6.76 -15.95
C LEU A 233 -7.54 -7.53 -15.20
N ASP A 234 -8.02 -8.50 -14.42
CA ASP A 234 -7.30 -9.40 -13.52
C ASP A 234 -6.29 -8.68 -12.61
N VAL A 235 -6.81 -7.64 -11.96
CA VAL A 235 -6.09 -6.63 -11.18
C VAL A 235 -4.89 -6.10 -11.97
N LEU A 236 -5.24 -5.58 -13.15
CA LEU A 236 -4.40 -4.94 -14.15
C LEU A 236 -3.12 -5.74 -14.44
N ASP A 237 -3.37 -7.03 -14.71
CA ASP A 237 -2.44 -8.17 -14.86
C ASP A 237 -1.17 -8.06 -14.01
N LEU A 238 -1.37 -7.71 -12.73
CA LEU A 238 -0.34 -7.64 -11.68
C LEU A 238 0.82 -6.65 -11.95
N LEU A 239 0.61 -5.64 -12.81
CA LEU A 239 1.40 -4.41 -12.92
C LEU A 239 2.88 -4.52 -13.40
N THR A 240 3.33 -5.27 -14.40
CA THR A 240 2.72 -6.25 -15.33
C THR A 240 3.79 -7.33 -15.66
N SER A 241 4.96 -6.91 -16.17
CA SER A 241 6.13 -7.80 -16.37
C SER A 241 6.91 -8.04 -15.07
N VAL A 242 7.50 -9.22 -14.92
CA VAL A 242 8.35 -9.55 -13.76
C VAL A 242 9.60 -8.67 -13.71
N GLU A 243 10.25 -8.44 -14.85
CA GLU A 243 11.41 -7.55 -14.99
C GLU A 243 11.04 -6.10 -14.68
N TYR A 244 9.83 -5.70 -15.09
CA TYR A 244 9.28 -4.37 -14.85
C TYR A 244 9.02 -4.12 -13.36
N GLN A 245 8.26 -5.03 -12.72
CA GLN A 245 8.02 -5.03 -11.28
C GLN A 245 9.34 -4.97 -10.51
N GLN A 246 10.33 -5.77 -10.91
CA GLN A 246 11.65 -5.81 -10.27
C GLN A 246 12.39 -4.48 -10.37
N ARG A 247 12.47 -3.89 -11.57
CA ARG A 247 13.15 -2.59 -11.79
C ARG A 247 12.49 -1.47 -11.00
N ASP A 248 11.17 -1.44 -10.94
CA ASP A 248 10.44 -0.32 -10.33
C ASP A 248 10.27 -0.52 -8.83
N LEU A 249 10.20 -1.76 -8.33
CA LEU A 249 10.35 -2.09 -6.90
C LEU A 249 11.66 -1.49 -6.36
N LEU A 250 12.78 -1.65 -7.07
CA LEU A 250 14.08 -1.10 -6.66
C LEU A 250 14.09 0.43 -6.43
N LYS A 251 13.15 1.18 -7.02
CA LYS A 251 12.99 2.64 -6.83
C LYS A 251 12.10 3.03 -5.64
N THR A 252 11.33 2.10 -5.10
CA THR A 252 10.37 2.33 -4.00
C THR A 252 10.96 1.91 -2.65
N PRO A 253 10.35 2.27 -1.49
CA PRO A 253 10.74 1.71 -0.19
C PRO A 253 10.09 0.34 0.11
N PHE A 254 9.23 -0.16 -0.79
CA PHE A 254 8.39 -1.33 -0.54
C PHE A 254 9.05 -2.66 -0.86
N ASN A 255 8.64 -3.72 -0.17
CA ASN A 255 8.96 -5.10 -0.51
C ASN A 255 7.75 -5.73 -1.21
N SER A 256 7.97 -6.77 -2.02
CA SER A 256 6.88 -7.43 -2.75
C SER A 256 6.23 -8.55 -1.95
N ALA A 257 4.90 -8.70 -2.09
CA ALA A 257 4.13 -9.85 -1.63
C ALA A 257 3.85 -10.89 -2.74
N LEU A 258 4.22 -10.58 -4.00
CA LEU A 258 3.99 -11.44 -5.16
C LEU A 258 4.98 -12.60 -5.22
N SER A 259 4.50 -13.79 -5.62
CA SER A 259 5.33 -15.00 -5.70
C SER A 259 6.32 -15.01 -6.87
N ALA A 260 6.08 -14.21 -7.91
CA ALA A 260 6.91 -14.16 -9.12
C ALA A 260 8.17 -13.25 -9.00
N VAL A 261 8.29 -12.43 -7.95
CA VAL A 261 9.37 -11.44 -7.81
C VAL A 261 10.60 -12.08 -7.16
N ASN A 262 11.41 -12.79 -7.96
CA ASN A 262 12.49 -13.65 -7.45
C ASN A 262 13.85 -13.56 -8.16
N ALA A 263 14.04 -12.68 -9.17
CA ALA A 263 15.31 -12.63 -9.90
C ALA A 263 16.50 -12.25 -9.02
N ASN A 264 17.69 -12.70 -9.41
CA ASN A 264 18.96 -12.49 -8.70
C ASN A 264 19.30 -11.01 -8.40
N GLN A 265 18.70 -10.08 -9.16
CA GLN A 265 18.88 -8.64 -8.98
C GLN A 265 18.11 -8.09 -7.75
N ILE A 266 17.05 -8.78 -7.30
CA ILE A 266 16.26 -8.37 -6.14
C ILE A 266 16.91 -8.89 -4.85
N PRO A 267 17.30 -8.00 -3.92
CA PRO A 267 17.81 -8.38 -2.61
C PRO A 267 16.83 -9.29 -1.89
N LEU A 268 17.34 -10.32 -1.20
CA LEU A 268 16.50 -11.31 -0.52
C LEU A 268 15.47 -10.64 0.42
N GLN A 269 15.87 -9.58 1.16
CA GLN A 269 14.95 -8.88 2.07
C GLN A 269 13.74 -8.19 1.40
N ARG A 270 13.76 -8.01 0.07
CA ARG A 270 12.67 -7.37 -0.69
C ARG A 270 11.66 -8.37 -1.29
N ARG A 271 11.95 -9.67 -1.19
CA ARG A 271 11.10 -10.77 -1.68
C ARG A 271 10.06 -11.13 -0.62
N ALA A 272 8.94 -11.71 -1.06
CA ALA A 272 7.85 -12.07 -0.16
C ALA A 272 8.28 -13.04 0.96
N GLU A 273 9.18 -13.99 0.65
CA GLU A 273 9.72 -14.98 1.59
C GLU A 273 10.43 -14.36 2.81
N ALA A 274 10.98 -13.16 2.68
CA ALA A 274 11.69 -12.48 3.75
C ALA A 274 10.78 -12.08 4.92
N VAL A 275 9.46 -12.01 4.71
CA VAL A 275 8.49 -11.73 5.78
C VAL A 275 8.61 -12.72 6.95
N ARG A 276 8.97 -13.99 6.66
CA ARG A 276 9.20 -15.05 7.65
C ARG A 276 10.40 -14.80 8.57
N ASN A 277 11.36 -14.00 8.11
CA ASN A 277 12.59 -13.70 8.82
C ASN A 277 12.48 -12.41 9.66
N LEU A 278 11.36 -11.68 9.57
CA LEU A 278 11.13 -10.47 10.35
C LEU A 278 10.90 -10.81 11.82
N GLN A 279 11.54 -10.04 12.70
CA GLN A 279 11.19 -10.09 14.12
C GLN A 279 9.90 -9.30 14.33
N LEU A 280 8.77 -10.01 14.52
CA LEU A 280 7.46 -9.39 14.77
C LEU A 280 7.20 -9.02 16.24
N LYS A 281 8.17 -9.28 17.14
CA LYS A 281 8.13 -8.78 18.51
C LYS A 281 8.06 -7.25 18.49
N ASP A 282 7.23 -6.67 19.36
CA ASP A 282 7.06 -5.22 19.52
C ASP A 282 6.74 -4.51 18.19
N THR A 283 6.01 -5.20 17.30
CA THR A 283 5.59 -4.68 15.98
C THR A 283 4.08 -4.44 15.97
N ILE A 284 3.67 -3.21 15.66
CA ILE A 284 2.28 -2.82 15.44
C ILE A 284 1.77 -3.52 14.18
N ILE A 285 0.68 -4.27 14.34
CA ILE A 285 -0.09 -4.83 13.23
C ILE A 285 -1.51 -4.25 13.34
N LEU A 286 -1.93 -3.52 12.32
CA LEU A 286 -3.28 -2.99 12.23
C LEU A 286 -4.20 -4.05 11.62
N GLU A 287 -5.24 -4.44 12.35
CA GLU A 287 -6.17 -5.49 11.94
C GLU A 287 -7.41 -4.94 11.24
N ARG A 288 -7.93 -3.80 11.70
CA ARG A 288 -9.11 -3.10 11.20
C ARG A 288 -8.97 -1.61 11.40
N LYS A 289 -9.70 -0.82 10.60
CA LYS A 289 -9.84 0.63 10.73
C LYS A 289 -10.66 0.94 11.99
N ASN A 290 -10.07 1.70 12.90
CA ASN A 290 -10.76 2.40 13.97
C ASN A 290 -11.41 3.67 13.36
N LYS A 291 -12.75 3.69 13.27
CA LYS A 291 -13.50 4.83 12.73
C LYS A 291 -13.40 6.08 13.61
N ASP A 292 -13.10 5.91 14.90
CA ASP A 292 -12.98 6.99 15.87
C ASP A 292 -11.54 7.50 16.03
N ALA A 293 -10.58 7.07 15.19
CA ALA A 293 -9.16 7.36 15.39
C ALA A 293 -8.86 8.88 15.44
N LYS A 294 -9.36 9.68 14.49
CA LYS A 294 -9.25 11.15 14.53
C LYS A 294 -9.80 11.75 15.83
N THR A 295 -10.92 11.23 16.32
CA THR A 295 -11.60 11.70 17.53
C THR A 295 -10.82 11.34 18.79
N GLN A 296 -10.26 10.13 18.88
CA GLN A 296 -9.41 9.67 19.99
C GLN A 296 -8.08 10.43 20.02
N LEU A 297 -7.43 10.61 18.86
CA LEU A 297 -6.22 11.44 18.74
C LEU A 297 -6.43 12.87 19.27
N ARG A 298 -7.57 13.49 18.91
CA ARG A 298 -7.92 14.83 19.40
C ARG A 298 -8.24 14.82 20.89
N ASN A 299 -9.13 13.94 21.35
CA ASN A 299 -9.68 14.01 22.70
C ASN A 299 -8.69 13.48 23.76
N ASP A 300 -7.97 12.39 23.48
CA ASP A 300 -7.14 11.69 24.48
C ASP A 300 -5.69 12.17 24.48
N PHE A 301 -5.23 12.78 23.38
CA PHE A 301 -3.82 13.13 23.16
C PHE A 301 -3.57 14.58 22.72
N ASN A 302 -4.65 15.36 22.45
CA ASN A 302 -4.64 16.73 21.92
C ASN A 302 -3.86 16.85 20.60
N PHE A 303 -4.06 15.90 19.69
CA PHE A 303 -3.44 15.88 18.36
C PHE A 303 -4.50 16.01 17.27
N ILE A 304 -4.25 16.90 16.30
CA ILE A 304 -5.16 17.21 15.21
C ILE A 304 -4.40 16.97 13.90
N LEU A 305 -5.02 16.18 13.01
CA LEU A 305 -4.56 15.85 11.66
C LEU A 305 -5.13 16.84 10.63
#